data_AF-A9LLK5-F1
#
_entry.id   AF-A9LLK5-F1
#
_cell.length_a   1.000
_cell.length_b   1.000
_cell.length_c   1.000
_cell.angle_alpha   90.00
_cell.angle_beta   90.00
_cell.angle_gamma   90.00
#
_symmetry.space_group_name_H-M   'P 1'
#
loop_
_entity.id
_entity.type
_entity.pdbx_description
1 polymer ?
#
loop_
_entity_poly.entity_id
_entity_poly.type
_entity_poly.pdbx_seq_one_letter_code
_entity_poly.pdbx_strand_id
1 'polypeptide(L)'
;RVCTYFAFSMTFFSLATMLMLFAMALERYLAIGHPYFYQRWITHRGGLAVLPAIYTVSLLFCSLPLLDHQDYVQYCPGTWCFIGHEQSTYLRLYATLLLLLIIAVLA
;
A
#
# COMPACT_ATOMS: atom_id res chain seq x y z
N ARG A 1 14.09 -7.71 -17.30
CA ARG A 1 14.31 -6.33 -16.78
C ARG A 1 13.10 -5.43 -17.01
N VAL A 2 12.58 -5.25 -18.23
CA VAL A 2 11.33 -4.47 -18.42
C VAL A 2 10.13 -5.06 -17.67
N CYS A 3 10.02 -6.39 -17.64
CA CYS A 3 9.01 -7.15 -16.90
C CYS A 3 9.03 -6.87 -15.38
N THR A 4 10.23 -6.74 -14.80
CA THR A 4 10.40 -6.49 -13.35
C THR A 4 10.03 -5.05 -12.99
N TYR A 5 10.41 -4.07 -13.84
CA TYR A 5 9.99 -2.68 -13.66
C TYR A 5 8.47 -2.51 -13.83
N PHE A 6 7.88 -3.18 -14.82
CA PHE A 6 6.43 -3.14 -15.03
C PHE A 6 5.68 -3.71 -13.83
N ALA A 7 6.05 -4.91 -13.38
CA ALA A 7 5.44 -5.55 -12.22
C ALA A 7 5.63 -4.73 -10.94
N PHE A 8 6.82 -4.17 -10.71
CA PHE A 8 7.09 -3.28 -9.58
C PHE A 8 6.22 -2.02 -9.63
N SER A 9 6.09 -1.39 -10.80
CA SER A 9 5.27 -0.19 -10.94
C SER A 9 3.79 -0.48 -10.68
N MET A 10 3.27 -1.60 -11.19
CA MET A 10 1.89 -2.02 -10.98
C MET A 10 1.62 -2.24 -9.49
N THR A 11 2.47 -2.99 -8.78
CA THR A 11 2.27 -3.23 -7.35
C THR A 11 2.41 -1.98 -6.51
N PHE A 12 3.38 -1.11 -6.83
CA PHE A 12 3.57 0.17 -6.16
C PHE A 12 2.36 1.08 -6.27
N PHE A 13 1.83 1.28 -7.48
CA PHE A 13 0.65 2.10 -7.70
C PHE A 13 -0.59 1.51 -7.01
N SER A 14 -0.77 0.19 -7.04
CA SER A 14 -1.85 -0.47 -6.31
C SER A 14 -1.76 -0.23 -4.79
N LEU A 15 -0.59 -0.45 -4.19
CA LEU A 15 -0.39 -0.29 -2.75
C LEU A 15 -0.54 1.16 -2.30
N ALA A 16 0.04 2.11 -3.05
CA ALA A 16 -0.07 3.53 -2.79
C ALA A 16 -1.53 4.01 -2.86
N THR A 17 -2.29 3.55 -3.85
CA THR A 17 -3.71 3.88 -3.98
C THR A 17 -4.52 3.36 -2.80
N MET A 18 -4.29 2.12 -2.36
CA MET A 18 -4.98 1.53 -1.20
C MET A 18 -4.70 2.29 0.10
N LEU A 19 -3.42 2.62 0.36
CA LEU A 19 -3.04 3.40 1.53
C LEU A 19 -3.60 4.82 1.50
N MET A 20 -3.67 5.44 0.32
CA MET A 20 -4.28 6.77 0.14
C MET A 20 -5.79 6.73 0.41
N LEU A 21 -6.51 5.72 -0.09
CA LEU A 21 -7.93 5.52 0.20
C LEU A 21 -8.17 5.31 1.70
N PHE A 22 -7.34 4.50 2.35
CA PHE A 22 -7.40 4.29 3.80
C PHE A 22 -7.15 5.59 4.57
N ALA A 23 -6.13 6.38 4.21
CA ALA A 23 -5.85 7.65 4.86
C ALA A 23 -7.03 8.62 4.75
N MET A 24 -7.66 8.71 3.57
CA MET A 24 -8.88 9.52 3.39
C MET A 24 -10.04 9.01 4.25
N ALA A 25 -10.25 7.69 4.31
CA ALA A 25 -11.30 7.09 5.12
C ALA A 25 -11.09 7.35 6.62
N LEU A 26 -9.86 7.20 7.12
CA LEU A 26 -9.49 7.45 8.51
C LEU A 26 -9.66 8.93 8.88
N GLU A 27 -9.31 9.84 7.98
CA GLU A 27 -9.47 11.28 8.17
C GLU A 27 -10.96 11.64 8.34
N ARG A 28 -11.84 11.08 7.49
CA ARG A 28 -13.29 11.24 7.62
C ARG A 28 -13.88 10.58 8.86
N TYR A 29 -13.40 9.39 9.23
CA TYR A 29 -13.82 8.70 10.45
C TYR A 29 -13.49 9.53 11.70
N LEU A 30 -12.27 10.05 11.81
CA LEU A 30 -11.83 10.89 12.93
C LEU A 30 -12.59 12.23 12.98
N ALA A 31 -12.84 12.85 11.83
CA ALA A 31 -13.59 14.11 11.76
C ALA A 31 -15.02 13.97 12.32
N ILE A 32 -15.67 12.82 12.08
CA ILE A 32 -17.05 12.56 12.52
C ILE A 32 -17.09 11.99 13.95
N GLY A 33 -16.26 10.99 14.24
CA GLY A 33 -16.29 10.28 15.53
C GLY A 33 -15.64 11.06 16.68
N HIS A 34 -14.55 11.78 16.40
CA HIS A 34 -13.74 12.43 17.45
C HIS A 34 -13.28 13.85 17.02
N PRO A 35 -14.21 14.81 16.93
CA PRO A 35 -13.92 16.17 16.43
C PRO A 35 -12.86 16.91 17.26
N TYR A 36 -12.85 16.72 18.59
CA TYR A 36 -11.84 17.31 19.47
C TYR A 36 -10.42 16.75 19.22
N PHE A 37 -10.30 15.46 18.92
CA PHE A 37 -9.02 14.84 18.60
C PHE A 37 -8.53 15.26 17.21
N TYR A 38 -9.45 15.28 16.24
CA TYR A 38 -9.19 15.74 14.89
C TYR A 38 -8.61 17.17 14.88
N GLN A 39 -9.25 18.12 15.58
CA GLN A 39 -8.78 19.50 15.61
C GLN A 39 -7.40 19.68 16.27
N ARG A 40 -7.01 18.79 17.19
CA ARG A 40 -5.73 18.89 17.89
C ARG A 40 -4.57 18.19 17.16
N TRP A 41 -4.83 17.07 16.49
CA TRP A 41 -3.79 16.24 15.86
C TRP A 41 -3.74 16.36 14.34
N ILE A 42 -4.89 16.52 13.68
CA ILE A 42 -4.96 16.62 12.22
C ILE A 42 -4.74 18.09 11.85
N THR A 43 -3.48 18.41 11.53
CA THR A 43 -3.09 19.72 11.00
C THR A 43 -2.84 19.63 9.49
N HIS A 44 -2.96 20.75 8.79
CA HIS A 44 -2.68 20.83 7.34
C HIS A 44 -1.28 20.31 6.97
N ARG A 45 -0.30 20.51 7.87
CA ARG A 45 1.07 19.96 7.72
C ARG A 45 1.12 18.45 7.85
N GLY A 46 0.29 17.86 8.72
CA GLY A 46 0.12 16.41 8.83
C GLY A 46 -0.44 15.80 7.55
N GLY A 47 -1.49 16.40 6.97
CA GLY A 47 -2.04 15.95 5.68
C GLY A 47 -1.02 16.00 4.54
N LEU A 48 -0.17 17.04 4.48
CA LEU A 48 0.92 17.12 3.51
C LEU A 48 2.01 16.07 3.73
N ALA A 49 2.29 15.70 4.98
CA ALA A 49 3.29 14.68 5.34
C ALA A 49 2.80 13.25 5.09
N VAL A 50 1.48 13.02 5.04
CA VAL A 50 0.89 11.69 4.76
C VAL A 50 1.25 11.20 3.35
N LEU A 51 1.30 12.09 2.35
CA LEU A 51 1.64 11.73 0.97
C LEU A 51 3.04 11.10 0.84
N PRO A 52 4.14 11.77 1.24
CA PRO A 52 5.46 11.17 1.18
C PRO A 52 5.56 9.93 2.09
N ALA A 53 4.89 9.91 3.24
CA ALA A 53 4.85 8.73 4.10
C ALA A 53 4.27 7.50 3.37
N ILE A 54 3.09 7.64 2.74
CA ILE A 54 2.46 6.56 1.96
C ILE A 54 3.40 6.07 0.85
N TYR A 55 3.99 6.98 0.08
CA TYR A 55 4.90 6.59 -1.00
C TYR A 55 6.14 5.87 -0.47
N THR A 56 6.73 6.33 0.64
CA THR A 56 7.89 5.65 1.25
C THR A 56 7.55 4.27 1.78
N VAL A 57 6.40 4.10 2.44
CA VAL A 57 5.91 2.79 2.91
C VAL A 57 5.67 1.86 1.73
N SER A 58 5.02 2.34 0.66
CA SER A 58 4.81 1.56 -0.56
C SER A 58 6.11 1.15 -1.22
N LEU A 59 7.11 2.06 -1.32
CA LEU A 59 8.44 1.73 -1.85
C LEU A 59 9.12 0.66 -1.00
N LEU A 60 9.09 0.80 0.33
CA LEU A 60 9.66 -0.18 1.25
C LEU A 60 8.99 -1.54 1.06
N PHE A 61 7.66 -1.60 1.08
CA PHE A 61 6.90 -2.85 0.87
C PHE A 61 7.16 -3.49 -0.48
N CYS A 62 7.29 -2.71 -1.55
CA CYS A 62 7.61 -3.22 -2.89
C CYS A 62 9.10 -3.61 -3.04
N SER A 63 10.00 -3.09 -2.20
CA SER A 63 11.43 -3.41 -2.22
C SER A 63 11.80 -4.64 -1.39
N LEU A 64 11.09 -4.93 -0.30
CA LEU A 64 11.25 -6.16 0.49
C LEU A 64 11.23 -7.44 -0.37
N PRO A 65 10.28 -7.62 -1.30
CA PRO A 65 10.17 -8.85 -2.09
C PRO A 65 11.20 -8.94 -3.24
N LEU A 66 12.04 -7.91 -3.46
CA LEU A 66 13.19 -7.99 -4.38
C LEU A 66 14.38 -8.77 -3.78
N LEU A 67 14.41 -8.95 -2.46
CA LEU A 67 15.46 -9.69 -1.74
C LEU A 67 15.19 -11.20 -1.75
N ASP A 68 13.92 -11.60 -1.77
CA ASP A 68 13.50 -12.96 -2.09
C ASP A 68 13.56 -13.13 -3.62
N HIS A 69 14.05 -14.27 -4.11
CA HIS A 69 14.24 -14.52 -5.54
C HIS A 69 12.87 -14.45 -6.27
N GLN A 70 12.55 -13.30 -6.87
CA GLN A 70 11.23 -13.04 -7.43
C GLN A 70 11.12 -13.57 -8.86
N ASP A 71 10.46 -14.71 -9.02
CA ASP A 71 10.01 -15.21 -10.32
C ASP A 71 8.82 -14.38 -10.80
N TYR A 72 9.13 -13.30 -11.54
CA TYR A 72 8.12 -12.53 -12.25
C TYR A 72 7.58 -13.35 -13.42
N VAL A 73 6.30 -13.74 -13.34
CA VAL A 73 5.66 -14.54 -14.39
C VAL A 73 4.98 -13.61 -15.39
N GLN A 74 5.22 -13.87 -16.66
CA GLN A 74 4.55 -13.19 -17.75
C GLN A 74 3.17 -13.83 -17.94
N TYR A 75 2.12 -13.06 -17.68
CA TYR A 75 0.74 -13.52 -17.85
C TYR A 75 0.33 -13.45 -19.33
N CYS A 76 -0.32 -14.50 -19.86
CA CYS A 76 -0.85 -14.50 -21.24
C CYS A 76 -1.82 -13.32 -21.44
N PRO A 77 -1.73 -12.54 -22.55
CA PRO A 77 -1.03 -12.76 -23.83
C PRO A 77 0.42 -12.24 -23.89
N GLY A 78 1.05 -11.97 -22.74
CA GLY A 78 2.43 -11.52 -22.65
C GLY A 78 2.62 -10.00 -22.66
N THR A 79 1.54 -9.23 -22.56
CA THR A 79 1.56 -7.76 -22.52
C THR A 79 1.86 -7.20 -21.14
N TRP A 80 1.78 -8.02 -20.09
CA TRP A 80 1.92 -7.60 -18.71
C TRP A 80 2.63 -8.68 -17.89
N CYS A 81 3.43 -8.21 -16.95
CA CYS A 81 4.14 -9.03 -15.99
C CYS A 81 3.63 -8.74 -14.60
N PHE A 82 3.42 -9.78 -13.82
CA PHE A 82 2.99 -9.65 -12.44
C PHE A 82 3.73 -10.66 -11.56
N ILE A 83 3.68 -10.43 -10.26
CA ILE A 83 4.23 -11.36 -9.27
C ILE A 83 3.54 -12.73 -9.42
N GLY A 84 4.34 -13.80 -9.49
CA GLY A 84 3.83 -15.15 -9.52
C GLY A 84 3.10 -15.50 -8.21
N HIS A 85 2.05 -16.33 -8.31
CA HIS A 85 1.22 -16.73 -7.18
C HIS A 85 2.00 -17.51 -6.09
N GLU A 86 3.15 -18.09 -6.45
CA GLU A 86 4.03 -18.88 -5.56
C GLU A 86 4.73 -18.03 -4.47
N GLN A 87 4.57 -16.70 -4.47
CA GLN A 87 5.16 -15.82 -3.47
C GLN A 87 4.37 -15.78 -2.15
N SER A 88 4.49 -16.85 -1.37
CA SER A 88 3.86 -17.00 -0.05
C SER A 88 4.17 -15.84 0.90
N THR A 89 5.38 -15.30 0.90
CA THR A 89 5.80 -14.22 1.81
C THR A 89 5.15 -12.88 1.47
N TYR A 90 5.18 -12.47 0.19
CA TYR A 90 4.56 -11.20 -0.24
C TYR A 90 3.04 -11.23 -0.04
N LEU A 91 2.37 -12.32 -0.45
CA LEU A 91 0.92 -12.47 -0.22
C LEU A 91 0.59 -12.41 1.27
N ARG A 92 1.40 -13.03 2.13
CA ARG A 92 1.20 -13.01 3.57
C ARG A 92 1.39 -11.60 4.15
N LEU A 93 2.45 -10.89 3.77
CA LEU A 93 2.68 -9.51 4.18
C LEU A 93 1.54 -8.59 3.72
N TYR A 94 1.13 -8.71 2.46
CA TYR A 94 0.01 -7.95 1.90
C TYR A 94 -1.31 -8.25 2.62
N ALA A 95 -1.61 -9.53 2.88
CA ALA A 95 -2.78 -9.94 3.64
C ALA A 95 -2.77 -9.40 5.08
N THR A 96 -1.61 -9.44 5.75
CA THR A 96 -1.47 -8.89 7.11
C THR A 96 -1.63 -7.37 7.13
N LEU A 97 -1.08 -6.67 6.12
CA LEU A 97 -1.26 -5.23 5.96
C LEU A 97 -2.75 -4.90 5.78
N LEU A 98 -3.43 -5.57 4.84
CA LEU A 98 -4.86 -5.36 4.62
C LEU A 98 -5.69 -5.64 5.88
N LEU A 99 -5.40 -6.74 6.59
CA LEU A 99 -6.08 -7.06 7.83
C LEU A 99 -5.89 -5.97 8.89
N LEU A 100 -4.66 -5.47 9.07
CA LEU A 100 -4.37 -4.38 10.00
C LEU A 100 -5.11 -3.09 9.61
N LEU A 101 -5.14 -2.75 8.32
CA LEU A 101 -5.88 -1.59 7.83
C LEU A 101 -7.38 -1.76 8.10
N ILE A 102 -7.95 -2.93 7.84
CA ILE A 102 -9.37 -3.22 8.11
C ILE A 102 -9.68 -3.09 9.61
N ILE A 103 -8.87 -3.70 10.48
CA ILE A 103 -9.03 -3.60 11.94
C ILE A 103 -8.95 -2.14 12.38
N ALA A 104 -8.03 -1.35 11.82
CA ALA A 104 -7.87 0.06 12.16
C ALA A 104 -9.07 0.93 11.74
N VAL A 105 -9.83 0.55 10.70
CA VAL A 105 -11.09 1.23 10.34
C VAL A 105 -12.26 0.79 11.24
N LEU A 106 -12.30 -0.50 11.62
CA LEU A 106 -13.42 -1.07 12.39
C LEU A 106 -13.34 -0.81 13.90
N ALA A 107 -12.14 -0.55 14.43
CA ALA A 107 -11.91 -0.24 15.84
C ALA A 107 -12.29 1.21 16.19
#